data_AF-A0A0F9GLK0-F1
#
_entry.id   AF-A0A0F9GLK0-F1
#
_cell.length_a   1.000
_cell.length_b   1.000
_cell.length_c   1.000
_cell.angle_alpha   90.00
_cell.angle_beta   90.00
_cell.angle_gamma   90.00
#
_symmetry.space_group_name_H-M   'P 1'
#
loop_
_entity.id
_entity.type
_entity.pdbx_description
1 polymer ?
#
loop_
_entity_poly.entity_id
_entity_poly.type
_entity_poly.pdbx_seq_one_letter_code
_entity_poly.pdbx_strand_id
1 'polypeptide(L)'
;MIKNHSYRDFFPYPVFRTKQQEIIEKIENAARLRKNVLLSAPNGTGKTIIVLSALIPVALEYKLKIVYMCRTHAQSDRVIKELKKIYNSSGLKSSKVSGISIRGRGEMCLHHKLLGSKMNPIEAMSICKTLRSEKSCTHYRNLEKITKEFKESEAVINSIM
;
A
#
# COMPACT_ATOMS: atom_id res chain seq x y z
N MET A 1 3.66 23.40 10.52
CA MET A 1 5.06 23.21 10.09
C MET A 1 5.08 22.23 8.92
N ILE A 2 5.32 22.70 7.71
CA ILE A 2 5.57 21.82 6.56
C ILE A 2 6.99 21.32 6.72
N LYS A 3 7.17 20.08 7.18
CA LYS A 3 8.48 19.43 7.08
C LYS A 3 8.71 19.19 5.58
N ASN A 4 9.72 19.84 5.01
CA ASN A 4 10.22 19.48 3.67
C ASN A 4 10.82 18.08 3.78
N HIS A 5 9.99 17.09 3.48
CA HIS A 5 10.38 15.70 3.41
C HIS A 5 11.35 15.51 2.25
N SER A 6 12.49 14.86 2.51
CA SER A 6 13.47 14.50 1.49
C SER A 6 13.48 12.98 1.28
N TYR A 7 13.93 12.51 0.11
CA TYR A 7 14.13 11.09 -0.14
C TYR A 7 15.03 10.40 0.92
N ARG A 8 15.93 11.14 1.57
CA ARG A 8 16.80 10.63 2.64
C ARG A 8 16.01 10.19 3.87
N ASP A 9 14.89 10.85 4.16
CA ASP A 9 14.01 10.49 5.29
C ASP A 9 13.38 9.10 5.11
N PHE A 10 13.28 8.63 3.85
CA PHE A 10 12.63 7.39 3.48
C PHE A 10 13.59 6.35 2.90
N PHE A 11 14.91 6.56 3.03
CA PHE A 11 15.91 5.59 2.62
C PHE A 11 16.47 4.83 3.83
N PRO A 12 16.11 3.56 4.05
CA PRO A 12 16.36 2.82 5.29
C PRO A 12 17.75 2.18 5.37
N TYR A 13 18.60 2.43 4.38
CA TYR A 13 19.95 1.86 4.30
C TYR A 13 20.99 2.95 4.59
N PRO A 14 22.12 2.61 5.23
CA PRO A 14 23.09 3.61 5.65
C PRO A 14 23.77 4.33 4.49
N VAL A 15 23.91 3.68 3.34
CA VAL A 15 24.63 4.21 2.18
C VAL A 15 23.90 3.85 0.88
N PHE A 16 23.89 4.79 -0.06
CA PHE A 16 23.43 4.56 -1.42
C PHE A 16 24.44 3.74 -2.21
N ARG A 17 23.97 2.76 -2.98
CA ARG A 17 24.79 2.12 -4.01
C ARG A 17 24.99 3.07 -5.20
N THR A 18 25.98 2.75 -6.03
CA THR A 18 26.30 3.50 -7.25
C THR A 18 25.05 3.85 -8.07
N LYS A 19 24.91 5.13 -8.43
CA LYS A 19 23.78 5.73 -9.19
C LYS A 19 22.40 5.69 -8.52
N GLN A 20 22.21 5.07 -7.35
CA GLN A 20 20.88 5.03 -6.72
C GLN A 20 20.35 6.43 -6.39
N GLN A 21 21.20 7.28 -5.80
CA GLN A 21 20.83 8.64 -5.43
C GLN A 21 20.41 9.47 -6.66
N GLU A 22 21.19 9.41 -7.74
CA GLU A 22 20.88 10.10 -9.00
C GLU A 22 19.53 9.64 -9.58
N ILE A 23 19.23 8.34 -9.53
CA ILE A 23 17.96 7.80 -10.03
C ILE A 23 16.79 8.28 -9.15
N ILE A 24 16.96 8.29 -7.83
CA ILE A 24 15.95 8.79 -6.89
C ILE A 24 15.63 10.25 -7.19
N GLU A 25 16.64 11.11 -7.31
CA GLU A 25 16.48 12.54 -7.58
C GLU A 25 15.78 12.78 -8.94
N LYS A 26 16.13 12.00 -9.98
CA LYS A 26 15.44 12.07 -11.28
C LYS A 26 13.97 11.69 -11.20
N ILE A 27 13.63 10.62 -10.46
CA ILE A 27 12.25 10.17 -10.28
C ILE A 27 11.45 11.19 -9.48
N GLU A 28 12.01 11.70 -8.38
CA GLU A 28 11.35 12.70 -7.53
C GLU A 28 11.05 13.97 -8.34
N ASN A 29 12.05 14.51 -9.06
CA ASN A 29 11.87 15.70 -9.89
C ASN A 29 10.82 15.49 -10.98
N ALA A 30 10.85 14.35 -11.67
CA ALA A 30 9.84 14.05 -12.68
C ALA A 30 8.43 13.93 -12.09
N ALA A 31 8.29 13.30 -10.91
CA ALA A 31 7.01 13.18 -10.21
C ALA A 31 6.45 14.55 -9.78
N ARG A 32 7.30 15.43 -9.26
CA ARG A 32 6.94 16.82 -8.92
C ARG A 32 6.49 17.61 -10.15
N LEU A 33 7.14 17.40 -11.29
CA LEU A 33 6.78 17.98 -12.58
C LEU A 33 5.63 17.26 -13.30
N ARG A 34 5.00 16.25 -12.66
CA ARG A 34 3.91 15.42 -13.23
C ARG A 34 4.27 14.78 -14.58
N LYS A 35 5.51 14.33 -14.72
CA LYS A 35 6.04 13.64 -15.90
C LYS A 35 6.13 12.13 -15.68
N ASN A 36 6.04 11.38 -16.78
CA ASN A 36 6.24 9.94 -16.78
C ASN A 36 7.74 9.60 -16.78
N VAL A 37 8.12 8.53 -16.08
CA VAL A 37 9.51 8.02 -16.04
C VAL A 37 9.54 6.56 -16.45
N LEU A 38 10.43 6.23 -17.40
CA LEU A 38 10.77 4.86 -17.74
C LEU A 38 12.15 4.53 -17.16
N LEU A 39 12.18 3.60 -16.19
CA LEU A 39 13.42 3.16 -15.54
C LEU A 39 13.79 1.74 -15.99
N SER A 40 14.92 1.61 -16.70
CA SER A 40 15.56 0.31 -16.93
C SER A 40 16.63 0.07 -15.86
N ALA A 41 16.44 -0.95 -15.03
CA ALA A 41 17.38 -1.29 -13.96
C ALA A 41 17.47 -2.81 -13.73
N PRO A 42 18.68 -3.38 -13.63
CA PRO A 42 18.87 -4.81 -13.40
C PRO A 42 18.41 -5.24 -12.00
N ASN A 43 18.39 -6.55 -11.76
CA ASN A 43 18.09 -7.08 -10.43
C ASN A 43 19.20 -6.70 -9.44
N GLY A 44 18.86 -6.52 -8.17
CA GLY A 44 19.81 -6.08 -7.15
C GLY A 44 20.03 -4.56 -7.06
N THR A 45 19.60 -3.77 -8.05
CA THR A 45 19.71 -2.28 -8.02
C THR A 45 18.88 -1.62 -6.92
N GLY A 46 17.98 -2.33 -6.25
CA GLY A 46 17.09 -1.73 -5.25
C GLY A 46 15.94 -0.93 -5.86
N LYS A 47 15.43 -1.35 -7.03
CA LYS A 47 14.31 -0.71 -7.75
C LYS A 47 13.15 -0.30 -6.82
N THR A 48 12.75 -1.21 -5.94
CA THR A 48 11.67 -0.97 -4.98
C THR A 48 11.98 0.17 -4.02
N ILE A 49 13.16 0.16 -3.37
CA ILE A 49 13.49 1.19 -2.39
C ILE A 49 13.76 2.55 -3.04
N ILE A 50 14.38 2.56 -4.23
CA ILE A 50 14.58 3.77 -5.03
C ILE A 50 13.23 4.46 -5.32
N VAL A 51 12.26 3.70 -5.85
CA VAL A 51 10.94 4.25 -6.20
C VAL A 51 10.17 4.71 -4.97
N LEU A 52 10.17 3.93 -3.89
CA LEU A 52 9.48 4.33 -2.65
C LEU A 52 10.10 5.59 -2.04
N SER A 53 11.43 5.66 -1.94
CA SER A 53 12.12 6.82 -1.35
C SER A 53 11.91 8.09 -2.15
N ALA A 54 11.83 7.99 -3.49
CA ALA A 54 11.58 9.12 -4.37
C ALA A 54 10.13 9.63 -4.30
N LEU A 55 9.15 8.72 -4.20
CA LEU A 55 7.73 9.08 -4.35
C LEU A 55 7.01 9.40 -3.03
N ILE A 56 7.45 8.83 -1.90
CA ILE A 56 6.80 9.09 -0.60
C ILE A 56 6.83 10.58 -0.21
N PRO A 57 7.96 11.32 -0.32
CA PRO A 57 7.98 12.75 -0.02
C PRO A 57 6.95 13.54 -0.84
N VAL A 58 6.93 13.28 -2.15
CA VAL A 58 6.01 13.90 -3.10
C VAL A 58 4.55 13.58 -2.73
N ALA A 59 4.27 12.32 -2.37
CA ALA A 59 2.93 11.91 -1.99
C ALA A 59 2.46 12.57 -0.69
N LEU A 60 3.33 12.72 0.31
CA LEU A 60 2.99 13.39 1.56
C LEU A 60 2.74 14.89 1.35
N GLU A 61 3.60 15.55 0.59
CA GLU A 61 3.51 16.99 0.29
C GLU A 61 2.22 17.34 -0.45
N TYR A 62 1.89 16.57 -1.49
CA TYR A 62 0.71 16.80 -2.32
C TYR A 62 -0.55 16.02 -1.87
N LYS A 63 -0.51 15.37 -0.70
CA LYS A 63 -1.60 14.53 -0.16
C LYS A 63 -2.11 13.47 -1.16
N LEU A 64 -1.19 12.83 -1.86
CA LEU A 64 -1.47 11.79 -2.87
C LEU A 64 -1.38 10.38 -2.27
N LYS A 65 -1.86 9.39 -3.03
CA LYS A 65 -1.73 7.96 -2.73
C LYS A 65 -0.83 7.30 -3.77
N ILE A 66 0.04 6.39 -3.33
CA ILE A 66 0.89 5.59 -4.22
C ILE A 66 0.20 4.27 -4.51
N VAL A 67 -0.08 4.00 -5.79
CA VAL A 67 -0.57 2.69 -6.25
C VAL A 67 0.62 1.92 -6.82
N TYR A 68 1.12 0.95 -6.07
CA TYR A 68 2.25 0.11 -6.51
C TYR A 68 1.72 -1.18 -7.15
N MET A 69 1.93 -1.32 -8.46
CA MET A 69 1.51 -2.51 -9.20
C MET A 69 2.65 -3.54 -9.29
N CYS A 70 2.33 -4.81 -9.05
CA CYS A 70 3.27 -5.93 -9.13
C CYS A 70 2.68 -7.05 -9.96
N ARG A 71 3.53 -7.85 -10.60
CA ARG A 71 3.10 -9.02 -11.38
C ARG A 71 2.78 -10.21 -10.49
N THR A 72 3.47 -10.37 -9.36
CA THR A 72 3.29 -11.52 -8.46
C THR A 72 3.12 -11.11 -7.00
N HIS A 73 2.52 -11.99 -6.20
CA HIS A 73 2.38 -11.79 -4.75
C HIS A 73 3.73 -11.66 -4.05
N ALA A 74 4.73 -12.47 -4.43
CA ALA A 74 6.08 -12.38 -3.88
C ALA A 74 6.75 -11.02 -4.16
N GLN A 75 6.45 -10.39 -5.30
CA GLN A 75 6.91 -9.02 -5.59
C GLN A 75 6.20 -8.00 -4.69
N SER A 76 4.87 -8.13 -4.52
CA SER A 76 4.11 -7.26 -3.60
C SER A 76 4.61 -7.37 -2.15
N ASP A 77 4.94 -8.59 -1.69
CA ASP A 77 5.51 -8.81 -0.36
C ASP A 77 6.85 -8.11 -0.16
N ARG A 78 7.70 -8.08 -1.19
CA ARG A 78 8.96 -7.34 -1.14
C ARG A 78 8.71 -5.85 -0.95
N VAL A 79 7.70 -5.28 -1.63
CA VAL A 79 7.32 -3.87 -1.45
C VAL A 79 6.90 -3.60 0.00
N ILE A 80 6.02 -4.44 0.57
CA ILE A 80 5.59 -4.29 1.96
C ILE A 80 6.76 -4.43 2.95
N LYS A 81 7.69 -5.35 2.70
CA LYS A 81 8.91 -5.51 3.52
C LYS A 81 9.80 -4.26 3.47
N GLU A 82 10.02 -3.69 2.30
CA GLU A 82 10.78 -2.44 2.17
C GLU A 82 10.05 -1.27 2.83
N LEU A 83 8.73 -1.17 2.66
CA LEU A 83 7.94 -0.14 3.33
C LEU A 83 8.01 -0.24 4.86
N LYS A 84 8.01 -1.46 5.41
CA LYS A 84 8.22 -1.70 6.85
C LYS A 84 9.62 -1.24 7.30
N LYS A 85 10.66 -1.45 6.49
CA LYS A 85 12.00 -0.94 6.80
C LYS A 85 12.01 0.58 6.87
N ILE A 86 11.39 1.25 5.89
CA ILE A 86 11.22 2.72 5.88
C ILE A 86 10.49 3.18 7.14
N TYR A 87 9.39 2.53 7.48
CA TYR A 87 8.60 2.85 8.67
C TYR A 87 9.43 2.72 9.96
N ASN A 88 10.27 1.70 10.07
CA ASN A 88 11.10 1.45 11.25
C ASN A 88 12.36 2.32 11.31
N SER A 89 12.93 2.71 10.17
CA SER A 89 14.18 3.49 10.10
C SER A 89 13.96 4.99 10.19
N SER A 90 12.77 5.46 9.80
CA SER A 90 12.47 6.89 9.83
C SER A 90 12.35 7.35 11.27
N GLY A 91 13.32 8.16 11.74
CA GLY A 91 13.24 8.85 13.03
C GLY A 91 12.05 9.82 13.13
N LEU A 92 11.32 10.00 12.03
CA LEU A 92 10.09 10.77 11.93
C LEU A 92 8.89 9.97 12.48
N LYS A 93 8.77 9.93 13.80
CA LYS A 93 7.53 9.48 14.50
C LYS A 93 6.26 10.20 14.02
N SER A 94 6.38 11.37 13.39
CA SER A 94 5.26 12.21 12.93
C SER A 94 4.73 11.89 11.53
N SER A 95 5.50 11.23 10.65
CA SER A 95 5.09 10.98 9.26
C SER A 95 4.89 9.49 9.04
N LYS A 96 3.85 8.94 9.69
CA LYS A 96 3.51 7.51 9.62
C LYS A 96 3.06 7.15 8.21
N VAL A 97 3.97 6.61 7.41
CA VAL A 97 3.65 6.02 6.11
C VAL A 97 3.12 4.62 6.34
N SER A 98 1.89 4.36 5.93
CA SER A 98 1.27 3.03 5.95
C SER A 98 1.04 2.52 4.54
N GLY A 99 1.04 1.20 4.37
CA GLY A 99 0.68 0.58 3.10
C GLY A 99 -0.08 -0.72 3.32
N ILE A 100 -0.95 -1.03 2.36
CA ILE A 100 -1.73 -2.26 2.31
C ILE A 100 -1.42 -3.00 1.01
N SER A 101 -1.24 -4.32 1.10
CA SER A 101 -1.19 -5.19 -0.08
C SER A 101 -2.58 -5.76 -0.29
N ILE A 102 -3.10 -5.61 -1.51
CA ILE A 102 -4.40 -6.15 -1.90
C ILE A 102 -4.15 -7.42 -2.71
N ARG A 103 -4.82 -8.51 -2.34
CA ARG A 103 -4.73 -9.83 -2.96
C ARG A 103 -6.12 -10.39 -3.24
N GLY A 104 -6.16 -11.56 -3.88
CA GLY A 104 -7.40 -12.28 -4.17
C GLY A 104 -8.10 -12.79 -2.90
N ARG A 105 -9.39 -13.12 -3.03
CA ARG A 105 -10.23 -13.60 -1.92
C ARG A 105 -9.67 -14.85 -1.25
N GLY A 106 -9.06 -15.77 -2.00
CA GLY A 106 -8.47 -16.99 -1.44
C GLY A 106 -7.36 -16.72 -0.43
N GLU A 107 -6.64 -15.61 -0.56
CA GLU A 107 -5.52 -15.24 0.32
C GLU A 107 -5.94 -14.38 1.51
N MET A 108 -7.02 -13.60 1.36
CA MET A 108 -7.42 -12.59 2.34
C MET A 108 -8.72 -12.93 3.10
N CYS A 109 -9.41 -14.02 2.74
CA CYS A 109 -10.65 -14.38 3.41
C CYS A 109 -10.38 -15.11 4.74
N LEU A 110 -11.08 -14.67 5.79
CA LEU A 110 -11.00 -15.27 7.13
C LEU A 110 -11.99 -16.43 7.33
N HIS A 111 -12.93 -16.63 6.40
CA HIS A 111 -13.94 -17.67 6.52
C HIS A 111 -13.31 -19.06 6.36
N HIS A 112 -13.56 -19.98 7.29
CA HIS A 112 -12.93 -21.31 7.32
C HIS A 112 -13.00 -22.11 6.00
N LYS A 113 -14.10 -21.97 5.23
CA LYS A 113 -14.24 -22.61 3.90
C LYS A 113 -13.22 -22.12 2.86
N LEU A 114 -12.71 -20.90 3.01
CA LEU A 114 -11.77 -20.26 2.09
C LEU A 114 -10.36 -20.20 2.66
N LEU A 115 -10.24 -19.97 3.97
CA LEU A 115 -8.97 -19.89 4.67
C LEU A 115 -8.19 -21.21 4.56
N GLY A 116 -6.96 -21.16 4.04
CA GLY A 116 -6.10 -22.34 3.87
C GLY A 116 -6.52 -23.30 2.74
N SER A 117 -7.61 -23.00 2.04
CA SER A 117 -8.04 -23.78 0.87
C SER A 117 -7.18 -23.44 -0.35
N LYS A 118 -6.74 -24.45 -1.11
CA LYS A 118 -6.04 -24.25 -2.40
C LYS A 118 -7.02 -24.07 -3.57
N MET A 119 -8.14 -23.37 -3.32
CA MET A 119 -9.15 -23.13 -4.34
C MET A 119 -8.63 -22.15 -5.39
N ASN A 120 -9.07 -22.32 -6.63
CA ASN A 120 -8.79 -21.33 -7.65
C ASN A 120 -9.58 -20.03 -7.38
N PRO A 121 -9.19 -18.89 -7.98
CA PRO A 121 -9.86 -17.62 -7.75
C PRO A 121 -11.37 -17.63 -8.07
N ILE A 122 -11.78 -18.39 -9.08
CA ILE A 122 -13.18 -18.45 -9.54
C ILE A 122 -14.05 -19.15 -8.49
N GLU A 123 -13.61 -20.30 -8.00
CA GLU A 123 -14.25 -21.04 -6.91
C GLU A 123 -14.35 -20.19 -5.65
N ALA A 124 -13.25 -19.54 -5.26
CA ALA A 124 -13.23 -18.68 -4.09
C ALA A 124 -14.26 -17.53 -4.20
N MET A 125 -14.42 -16.96 -5.40
CA MET A 125 -15.43 -15.95 -5.67
C MET A 125 -16.85 -16.51 -5.62
N SER A 126 -17.08 -17.69 -6.19
CA SER A 126 -18.39 -18.35 -6.20
C SER A 126 -18.87 -18.66 -4.78
N ILE A 127 -18.02 -19.34 -3.98
CA ILE A 127 -18.33 -19.67 -2.59
C ILE A 127 -18.56 -18.40 -1.77
N CYS A 128 -17.72 -17.38 -1.94
CA CYS A 128 -17.91 -16.10 -1.26
C CYS A 128 -19.27 -15.45 -1.62
N LYS A 129 -19.70 -15.54 -2.88
CA LYS A 129 -21.00 -15.03 -3.32
C LYS A 129 -22.14 -15.77 -2.64
N THR A 130 -22.11 -17.11 -2.63
CA THR A 130 -23.12 -17.95 -1.98
C THR A 130 -23.21 -17.68 -0.48
N LEU A 131 -22.07 -17.63 0.22
CA LEU A 131 -22.05 -17.35 1.66
C LEU A 131 -22.59 -15.96 2.01
N ARG A 132 -22.46 -14.99 1.11
CA ARG A 132 -23.03 -13.65 1.28
C ARG A 132 -24.53 -13.63 1.02
N SER A 133 -25.01 -14.29 -0.04
CA SER A 133 -26.44 -14.34 -0.35
C SER A 133 -27.26 -15.06 0.72
N GLU A 134 -26.71 -16.14 1.27
CA GLU A 134 -27.34 -16.91 2.36
C GLU A 134 -27.17 -16.28 3.75
N LYS A 135 -26.47 -15.14 3.85
CA LYS A 135 -26.11 -14.49 5.13
C LYS A 135 -25.39 -15.43 6.12
N SER A 136 -24.64 -16.40 5.59
CA SER A 136 -23.89 -17.39 6.36
C SER A 136 -22.43 -16.97 6.63
N CYS A 137 -21.92 -15.93 5.96
CA CYS A 137 -20.60 -15.36 6.27
C CYS A 137 -20.64 -14.36 7.45
N THR A 138 -20.22 -14.80 8.65
CA THR A 138 -20.14 -13.95 9.85
C THR A 138 -19.26 -12.72 9.66
N HIS A 139 -18.09 -12.86 9.03
CA HIS A 139 -17.16 -11.74 8.83
C HIS A 139 -17.76 -10.64 7.95
N TYR A 140 -18.47 -11.01 6.88
CA TYR A 140 -19.09 -10.05 5.99
C TYR A 140 -20.29 -9.34 6.66
N ARG A 141 -21.10 -10.07 7.42
CA ARG A 141 -22.21 -9.49 8.19
C ARG A 141 -21.73 -8.48 9.24
N ASN A 142 -20.66 -8.83 9.96
CA ASN A 142 -20.05 -7.92 10.93
C ASN A 142 -19.53 -6.65 10.24
N LEU A 143 -18.87 -6.81 9.09
CA LEU A 143 -18.42 -5.67 8.28
C LEU A 143 -19.60 -4.79 7.84
N GLU A 144 -20.70 -5.37 7.36
CA GLU A 144 -21.90 -4.60 6.95
C GLU A 144 -22.51 -3.82 8.12
N LYS A 145 -22.57 -4.41 9.32
CA LYS A 145 -23.07 -3.74 10.52
C LYS A 145 -22.20 -2.53 10.87
N ILE A 146 -20.90 -2.74 11.00
CA ILE A 146 -19.92 -1.68 11.30
C ILE A 146 -19.97 -0.57 10.23
N THR A 147 -20.06 -0.94 8.95
CA THR A 147 -20.11 0.05 7.86
C THR A 147 -21.37 0.92 7.92
N LYS A 148 -22.51 0.37 8.37
CA LYS A 148 -23.73 1.16 8.58
C LYS A 148 -23.58 2.14 9.74
N GLU A 149 -23.05 1.68 10.87
CA GLU A 149 -22.81 2.52 12.06
C GLU A 149 -21.87 3.70 11.75
N PHE A 150 -20.82 3.47 10.94
CA PHE A 150 -19.93 4.54 10.48
C PHE A 150 -20.64 5.59 9.62
N LYS A 151 -21.47 5.14 8.65
CA LYS A 151 -22.22 6.06 7.78
C LYS A 151 -23.24 6.89 8.55
N GLU A 152 -23.89 6.30 9.54
CA GLU A 152 -24.83 6.99 10.42
C GLU A 152 -24.09 8.05 11.26
N SER A 153 -22.91 7.71 11.78
CA SER A 153 -22.08 8.64 12.56
C SER A 153 -21.55 9.81 11.71
N GLU A 154 -21.09 9.56 10.48
CA GLU A 154 -20.66 10.61 9.55
C GLU A 154 -21.83 11.55 9.17
N ALA A 155 -23.04 11.01 8.96
CA ALA A 155 -24.22 11.81 8.66
C ALA A 155 -24.59 12.76 9.81
N VAL A 156 -24.50 12.29 11.06
CA VAL A 156 -24.74 13.13 12.25
C VAL A 156 -23.69 14.23 12.36
N ILE A 157 -22.41 13.91 12.20
CA ILE A 157 -21.32 14.90 12.26
C ILE A 157 -21.50 15.97 11.18
N ASN A 158 -21.85 15.58 9.95
CA ASN A 158 -22.09 16.51 8.84
C ASN A 158 -23.38 17.33 8.99
N SER A 159 -24.30 16.94 9.87
CA SER A 159 -25.52 17.71 10.16
C SER A 159 -25.36 18.75 11.27
N ILE A 160 -24.28 18.66 12.03
CA ILE A 160 -23.94 19.55 13.15
C ILE A 160 -22.85 20.57 12.76
N MET A 161 -22.06 20.27 11.71
CA MET A 161 -21.20 21.24 11.01
C MET A 161 -21.98 22.01 9.95
#